data_AF-A0A7V5Y005-F1
#
_entry.id   AF-A0A7V5Y005-F1
#
_cell.length_a   1.000
_cell.length_b   1.000
_cell.length_c   1.000
_cell.angle_alpha   90.00
_cell.angle_beta   90.00
_cell.angle_gamma   90.00
#
_symmetry.space_group_name_H-M   'P 1'
#
loop_
_entity.id
_entity.type
_entity.pdbx_description
1 polymer ?
#
loop_
_entity_poly.entity_id
_entity_poly.type
_entity_poly.pdbx_seq_one_letter_code
_entity_poly.pdbx_strand_id
1 'polypeptide(L)'
;MSAPDLIKKATKEFNDLRYPECWAIIKEIGKDYLIVEFLGTKINFACCFDENFYDYQYYLKDFANWESLIKEIKKESNKFIVKYQLIKKGG
;
A
#
# COMPACT_ATOMS: atom_id res chain seq x y z
N MET A 1 -18.53 -7.79 -3.24
CA MET A 1 -17.75 -6.82 -2.42
C MET A 1 -17.38 -5.66 -3.32
N SER A 2 -17.46 -4.42 -2.80
CA SER A 2 -17.03 -3.25 -3.56
C SER A 2 -15.50 -3.20 -3.65
N ALA A 3 -14.93 -2.46 -4.61
CA ALA A 3 -13.48 -2.27 -4.70
C ALA A 3 -12.87 -1.76 -3.36
N PRO A 4 -13.48 -0.78 -2.66
CA PRO A 4 -13.05 -0.39 -1.31
C PRO A 4 -12.98 -1.53 -0.29
N ASP A 5 -13.92 -2.48 -0.32
CA ASP A 5 -13.92 -3.60 0.63
C ASP A 5 -12.79 -4.59 0.35
N LEU A 6 -12.48 -4.82 -0.93
CA LEU A 6 -11.36 -5.67 -1.33
C LEU A 6 -10.01 -5.03 -0.97
N ILE A 7 -9.88 -3.72 -1.13
CA ILE A 7 -8.69 -2.97 -0.73
C ILE A 7 -8.50 -3.08 0.78
N LYS A 8 -9.56 -2.86 1.57
CA LYS A 8 -9.51 -3.01 3.03
C LYS A 8 -9.10 -4.44 3.44
N LYS A 9 -9.61 -5.46 2.74
CA LYS A 9 -9.20 -6.85 2.96
C LYS A 9 -7.71 -7.03 2.66
N ALA A 10 -7.23 -6.57 1.51
CA ALA A 10 -5.82 -6.64 1.13
C ALA A 10 -4.92 -5.97 2.19
N THR A 11 -5.30 -4.79 2.67
CA THR A 11 -4.57 -4.07 3.74
C THR A 11 -4.54 -4.86 5.03
N LYS A 12 -5.66 -5.48 5.41
CA LYS A 12 -5.72 -6.33 6.61
C LYS A 12 -4.77 -7.53 6.49
N GLU A 13 -4.82 -8.26 5.37
CA GLU A 13 -3.93 -9.42 5.16
C GLU A 13 -2.45 -9.02 5.16
N PHE A 14 -2.11 -7.90 4.51
CA PHE A 14 -0.77 -7.35 4.56
C PHE A 14 -0.32 -7.04 6.01
N ASN A 15 -1.18 -6.36 6.77
CA ASN A 15 -0.88 -5.98 8.15
C ASN A 15 -0.76 -7.20 9.08
N ASP A 16 -1.61 -8.21 8.92
CA ASP A 16 -1.57 -9.42 9.74
C ASP A 16 -0.23 -10.17 9.58
N LEU A 17 0.42 -10.04 8.41
CA LEU A 17 1.70 -10.69 8.10
C LEU A 17 2.93 -9.81 8.37
N ARG A 18 2.79 -8.49 8.21
CA ARG A 18 3.92 -7.54 8.28
C ARG A 18 4.00 -6.77 9.59
N TYR A 19 2.96 -6.77 10.42
CA TYR A 19 3.01 -6.16 11.74
C TYR A 19 3.92 -6.97 12.69
N PRO A 20 4.80 -6.34 13.51
CA PRO A 20 4.97 -4.89 13.74
C PRO A 20 6.09 -4.22 12.91
N GLU A 21 6.66 -4.93 11.94
CA GLU A 21 7.75 -4.43 11.08
C GLU A 21 7.25 -3.33 10.14
N CYS A 22 6.06 -3.51 9.58
CA CYS A 22 5.38 -2.56 8.73
C CYS A 22 3.86 -2.61 8.96
N TRP A 23 3.25 -1.44 9.03
CA TRP A 23 1.81 -1.26 9.21
C TRP A 23 1.28 -0.27 8.18
N ALA A 24 0.41 -0.75 7.30
CA ALA A 24 -0.24 0.00 6.24
C ALA A 24 -1.61 0.52 6.70
N ILE A 25 -1.85 1.81 6.52
CA ILE A 25 -3.10 2.50 6.86
C ILE A 25 -3.60 3.21 5.61
N ILE A 26 -4.78 2.81 5.12
CA ILE A 26 -5.44 3.52 4.02
C ILE A 26 -5.83 4.92 4.49
N LYS A 27 -5.37 5.96 3.78
CA LYS A 27 -5.75 7.35 4.05
C LYS A 27 -6.86 7.81 3.10
N GLU A 28 -6.78 7.42 1.84
CA GLU A 28 -7.74 7.84 0.82
C GLU A 28 -7.87 6.79 -0.28
N ILE A 29 -9.10 6.48 -0.67
CA ILE A 29 -9.41 5.64 -1.83
C ILE A 29 -10.07 6.55 -2.88
N GLY A 30 -9.32 6.88 -3.92
CA GLY A 30 -9.82 7.61 -5.07
C GLY A 30 -10.43 6.67 -6.13
N LYS A 31 -10.96 7.26 -7.20
CA LYS A 31 -11.48 6.51 -8.36
C LYS A 31 -10.39 5.72 -9.08
N ASP A 32 -9.19 6.29 -9.12
CA ASP A 32 -8.05 5.82 -9.90
C ASP A 32 -6.74 5.88 -9.11
N TYR A 33 -6.80 6.12 -7.80
CA TYR A 33 -5.63 6.17 -6.95
C TYR A 33 -5.93 5.67 -5.53
N LEU A 34 -4.86 5.35 -4.80
CA LEU A 34 -4.89 4.97 -3.39
C LEU A 34 -3.77 5.69 -2.67
N ILE A 35 -4.07 6.29 -1.52
CA ILE A 35 -3.06 6.86 -0.63
C ILE A 35 -2.96 5.98 0.61
N VAL A 36 -1.76 5.49 0.89
CA VAL A 36 -1.47 4.62 2.04
C VAL A 36 -0.34 5.21 2.85
N GLU A 37 -0.56 5.26 4.15
CA GLU A 37 0.45 5.60 5.15
C GLU A 37 1.08 4.31 5.67
N PHE A 38 2.40 4.22 5.60
CA PHE A 38 3.17 3.11 6.15
C PHE A 38 3.94 3.57 7.39
N LEU A 39 3.75 2.83 8.48
CA LEU A 39 4.39 3.00 9.78
C LEU A 39 5.21 1.73 10.11
N GLY A 40 6.25 1.81 10.93
CA GLY A 40 7.04 0.63 11.28
C GLY A 40 8.10 0.90 12.35
N THR A 41 8.60 -0.18 12.95
CA THR A 41 9.65 -0.08 13.97
C THR A 41 11.05 -0.15 13.32
N LYS A 42 11.90 0.81 13.72
CA LYS A 42 13.20 1.17 13.14
C LYS A 42 14.19 0.00 13.06
N ILE A 43 14.76 -0.30 11.88
CA ILE A 43 16.16 -0.80 11.79
C ILE A 43 16.99 -0.15 10.65
N ASN A 44 16.48 0.11 9.45
CA ASN A 44 17.20 0.92 8.44
C ASN A 44 16.23 1.52 7.42
N PHE A 45 15.77 2.75 7.71
CA PHE A 45 14.71 3.49 7.00
C PHE A 45 15.01 3.86 5.53
N ALA A 46 16.05 3.28 4.91
CA ALA A 46 16.57 3.75 3.63
C ALA A 46 16.88 2.65 2.60
N CYS A 47 16.76 1.35 2.90
CA CYS A 47 17.09 0.31 1.90
C CYS A 47 16.05 -0.80 1.71
N CYS A 48 15.24 -1.15 2.72
CA CYS A 48 14.28 -2.26 2.64
C CYS A 48 12.81 -1.83 2.80
N PHE A 49 12.55 -0.53 3.03
CA PHE A 49 11.18 -0.05 3.18
C PHE A 49 10.43 0.01 1.84
N ASP A 50 11.17 0.16 0.74
CA ASP A 50 10.63 0.13 -0.62
C ASP A 50 10.03 -1.24 -0.97
N GLU A 51 10.62 -2.33 -0.48
CA GLU A 51 10.10 -3.70 -0.67
C GLU A 51 8.67 -3.84 -0.14
N ASN A 52 8.36 -3.21 1.00
CA ASN A 52 7.00 -3.21 1.56
C ASN A 52 6.00 -2.48 0.67
N PHE A 53 6.41 -1.44 -0.05
CA PHE A 53 5.52 -0.72 -0.95
C PHE A 53 5.18 -1.57 -2.18
N TYR A 54 6.18 -2.24 -2.76
CA TYR A 54 5.99 -3.17 -3.88
C TYR A 54 5.21 -4.41 -3.45
N ASP A 55 5.50 -4.97 -2.29
CA ASP A 55 4.73 -6.07 -1.70
C ASP A 55 3.27 -5.69 -1.57
N TYR A 56 2.98 -4.52 -1.00
CA TYR A 56 1.62 -4.04 -0.90
C TYR A 56 0.91 -3.98 -2.27
N GLN A 57 1.61 -3.64 -3.36
CA GLN A 57 1.03 -3.71 -4.72
C GLN A 57 0.63 -5.13 -5.12
N TYR A 58 1.42 -6.14 -4.76
CA TYR A 58 1.07 -7.54 -5.00
C TYR A 58 -0.18 -7.94 -4.22
N TYR A 59 -0.33 -7.53 -2.96
CA TYR A 59 -1.56 -7.77 -2.19
C TYR A 59 -2.78 -7.08 -2.84
N LEU A 60 -2.63 -5.83 -3.28
CA LEU A 60 -3.71 -5.14 -4.00
C LEU A 60 -4.10 -5.88 -5.30
N LYS A 61 -3.11 -6.43 -6.02
CA LYS A 61 -3.36 -7.23 -7.22
C LYS A 61 -4.06 -8.55 -6.89
N ASP A 62 -3.55 -9.31 -5.93
CA ASP A 62 -4.04 -10.66 -5.65
C ASP A 62 -5.43 -10.66 -5.00
N PHE A 63 -5.69 -9.70 -4.11
CA PHE A 63 -6.96 -9.65 -3.36
C PHE A 63 -8.00 -8.73 -3.97
N ALA A 64 -7.59 -7.67 -4.67
CA ALA A 64 -8.52 -6.68 -5.25
C ALA A 64 -8.48 -6.61 -6.79
N ASN A 65 -7.71 -7.49 -7.45
CA ASN A 65 -7.44 -7.43 -8.89
C ASN A 65 -6.97 -6.03 -9.33
N TRP A 66 -6.28 -5.33 -8.42
CA TRP A 66 -5.95 -3.92 -8.59
C TRP A 66 -4.49 -3.75 -9.00
N GLU A 67 -4.24 -3.69 -10.31
CA GLU A 67 -2.91 -3.34 -10.82
C GLU A 67 -2.63 -1.86 -10.59
N SER A 68 -1.47 -1.55 -9.99
CA SER A 68 -1.11 -0.19 -9.62
C SER A 68 0.33 0.14 -9.94
N LEU A 69 0.67 1.43 -9.96
CA LEU A 69 2.04 1.95 -9.95
C LEU A 69 2.22 2.90 -8.78
N ILE A 70 3.35 2.81 -8.10
CA ILE A 70 3.78 3.84 -7.18
C ILE A 70 4.06 5.12 -8.00
N LYS A 71 3.34 6.21 -7.69
CA LYS A 71 3.54 7.52 -8.32
C LYS A 71 4.32 8.47 -7.46
N GLU A 72 4.14 8.38 -6.14
CA GLU A 72 4.79 9.27 -5.20
C GLU A 72 5.09 8.51 -3.91
N ILE A 73 6.29 8.73 -3.38
CA ILE A 73 6.69 8.30 -2.04
C ILE A 73 7.15 9.55 -1.31
N LYS A 74 6.41 9.96 -0.29
CA LYS A 74 6.77 11.09 0.57
C LYS A 74 7.21 10.55 1.93
N LYS A 75 8.46 10.82 2.30
CA LYS A 75 8.98 10.52 3.63
C LYS A 75 8.62 11.65 4.60
N GLU A 76 8.00 11.31 5.71
CA GLU A 76 7.80 12.18 6.87
C GLU A 76 8.47 11.52 8.10
N SER A 77 8.80 12.29 9.14
CA SER A 77 9.76 11.90 10.19
C SER A 77 9.76 10.43 10.62
N ASN A 78 8.59 9.81 10.82
CA ASN A 78 8.45 8.40 11.22
C ASN A 78 7.51 7.59 10.31
N LYS A 79 7.21 8.06 9.09
CA LYS A 79 6.21 7.43 8.22
C LYS A 79 6.47 7.70 6.75
N PHE A 80 5.89 6.86 5.89
CA PHE A 80 5.86 7.10 4.46
C PHE A 80 4.42 7.23 3.98
N ILE A 81 4.18 8.25 3.16
CA ILE A 81 2.93 8.38 2.43
C ILE A 81 3.20 7.96 1.00
N VAL A 82 2.56 6.87 0.58
CA VAL A 82 2.72 6.32 -0.76
C VAL A 82 1.42 6.50 -1.52
N LYS A 83 1.51 7.11 -2.70
CA LYS A 83 0.40 7.25 -3.64
C LYS A 83 0.55 6.21 -4.75
N TYR A 84 -0.42 5.31 -4.82
CA TYR A 84 -0.57 4.36 -5.91
C TYR A 84 -1.58 4.90 -6.92
N GLN A 85 -1.28 4.74 -8.20
CA GLN A 85 -2.21 5.00 -9.31
C GLN A 85 -2.68 3.67 -9.88
N LEU A 86 -3.99 3.50 -10.03
CA LEU A 86 -4.61 2.40 -10.75
C LEU A 86 -4.12 2.40 -12.21
N ILE A 87 -3.57 1.27 -12.65
CA ILE A 87 -3.40 0.99 -14.08
C ILE A 87 -4.69 0.33 -14.54
N LYS A 88 -5.59 1.07 -15.17
CA LYS A 88 -6.66 0.42 -15.92
C LYS A 88 -6.02 -0.31 -17.10
N LYS A 89 -5.97 -1.64 -17.06
CA LYS A 89 -5.93 -2.38 -18.33
C LYS A 89 -7.26 -2.15 -19.02
N GLY A 90 -7.21 -1.52 -20.18
CA GLY A 90 -8.37 -1.28 -21.01
C GLY A 90 -9.13 -2.60 -21.21
N GLY A 91 -10.39 -2.59 -20.77
CA GLY A 91 -11.44 -3.49 -21.21
C GLY A 91 -12.47 -2.64 -21.93
#